data_AF-R6WWN8-F1
#
_entry.id   AF-R6WWN8-F1
#
_cell.length_a   1.000
_cell.length_b   1.000
_cell.length_c   1.000
_cell.angle_alpha   90.00
_cell.angle_beta   90.00
_cell.angle_gamma   90.00
#
_symmetry.space_group_name_H-M   'P 1'
#
loop_
_entity.id
_entity.type
_entity.pdbx_description
1 polymer ?
#
loop_
_entity_poly.entity_id
_entity_poly.type
_entity_poly.pdbx_seq_one_letter_code
_entity_poly.pdbx_strand_id
1 'polypeptide(L)'
;MRRRILILCLALLCSVSLADAQGWRTAKPRWVGNVPRTEYSTFYFVEVSSDMATSLDGARTSALKQLSANVERTDNISVKEIYVDKSQQIYSSSAGVRGEGTDSYTFELRSDGISEPIHSRRIDEYWVSSQREGVNVLDYRAVYAVERKGQQADFSAIGVTNRYGVSGLWRSAIVPGWGQFHKGANLKGGLILGGCAALAGGIIFFDNQRSDYVKKISGTHDVSLMKSYSTKRDHFATARNVCIGAVAALYAYNLIDAAAAPGARRLLINNGKYSVMPGVSPYGTPVVAASINF
;
A
#
# COMPACT_ATOMS: atom_id res chain seq x y z
N MET A 1 1.12 40.08 -1.37
CA MET A 1 0.32 38.95 -1.94
C MET A 1 1.21 37.81 -2.44
N ARG A 2 2.20 38.06 -3.32
CA ARG A 2 3.15 37.07 -3.87
C ARG A 2 3.82 36.14 -2.85
N ARG A 3 4.33 36.69 -1.74
CA ARG A 3 4.97 35.92 -0.65
C ARG A 3 4.00 34.97 0.07
N ARG A 4 2.74 35.36 0.26
CA ARG A 4 1.72 34.53 0.94
C ARG A 4 1.27 33.34 0.08
N ILE A 5 1.13 33.53 -1.23
CA ILE A 5 0.77 32.46 -2.17
C ILE A 5 1.92 31.46 -2.31
N LEU A 6 3.17 31.95 -2.41
CA LEU A 6 4.36 31.09 -2.44
C LEU A 6 4.45 30.23 -1.17
N ILE A 7 4.24 30.81 0.01
CA ILE A 7 4.23 30.08 1.29
C ILE A 7 3.12 29.02 1.31
N LEU A 8 1.95 29.31 0.77
CA LEU A 8 0.81 28.38 0.75
C LEU A 8 1.06 27.19 -0.20
N CYS A 9 1.64 27.44 -1.38
CA CYS A 9 2.08 26.38 -2.30
C CYS A 9 3.23 25.55 -1.69
N LEU A 10 4.18 26.18 -1.00
CA LEU A 10 5.27 25.49 -0.33
C LEU A 10 4.77 24.62 0.83
N ALA A 11 3.81 25.12 1.60
CA ALA A 11 3.18 24.38 2.69
C ALA A 11 2.40 23.15 2.19
N LEU A 12 1.71 23.28 1.05
CA LEU A 12 1.04 22.16 0.36
C LEU A 12 2.03 21.10 -0.17
N LEU A 13 3.21 21.51 -0.63
CA LEU A 13 4.26 20.58 -1.06
C LEU A 13 4.91 19.90 0.15
N CYS A 14 5.19 20.65 1.23
CA CYS A 14 5.77 20.11 2.46
C CYS A 14 4.83 19.12 3.18
N SER A 15 3.51 19.35 3.18
CA SER A 15 2.55 18.46 3.82
C SER A 15 2.47 17.09 3.15
N VAL A 16 2.68 17.02 1.83
CA VAL A 16 2.75 15.75 1.08
C VAL A 16 4.02 14.97 1.47
N SER A 17 5.16 15.65 1.63
CA SER A 17 6.42 15.02 2.07
C SER A 17 6.36 14.53 3.53
N LEU A 18 5.59 15.19 4.40
CA LEU A 18 5.42 14.78 5.80
C LEU A 18 4.47 13.57 5.94
N ALA A 19 3.55 13.38 4.99
CA ALA A 19 2.65 12.23 4.98
C ALA A 19 3.33 10.89 4.67
N ASP A 20 4.60 10.91 4.22
CA ASP A 20 5.45 9.73 4.11
C ASP A 20 5.81 9.06 5.44
N ALA A 21 5.42 9.65 6.57
CA ALA A 21 5.61 9.08 7.90
C ALA A 21 4.79 7.79 8.16
N GLN A 22 3.78 7.46 7.35
CA GLN A 22 3.15 6.13 7.36
C GLN A 22 4.00 5.15 6.54
N GLY A 23 5.11 4.70 7.13
CA GLY A 23 5.93 3.65 6.52
C GLY A 23 5.11 2.39 6.21
N TRP A 24 5.49 1.67 5.15
CA TRP A 24 4.88 0.37 4.76
C TRP A 24 4.77 -0.65 5.91
N ARG A 25 5.56 -0.48 6.98
CA ARG A 25 5.55 -1.30 8.20
C ARG A 25 4.31 -1.09 9.08
N THR A 26 3.71 0.10 9.06
CA THR A 26 2.51 0.44 9.86
C THR A 26 1.22 0.41 9.04
N ALA A 27 1.34 0.43 7.70
CA ALA A 27 0.21 0.34 6.80
C ALA A 27 -0.52 -1.00 6.95
N LYS A 28 -1.86 -0.94 7.10
CA LYS A 28 -2.73 -2.11 7.15
C LYS A 28 -2.54 -2.96 5.88
N PRO A 29 -2.13 -4.24 6.01
CA PRO A 29 -1.95 -5.11 4.85
C PRO A 29 -3.24 -5.32 4.06
N ARG A 30 -3.11 -5.54 2.76
CA ARG A 30 -4.24 -5.74 1.84
C ARG A 30 -4.96 -7.07 2.05
N TRP A 31 -4.28 -8.07 2.60
CA TRP A 31 -4.88 -9.38 2.88
C TRP A 31 -5.86 -9.35 4.05
N VAL A 32 -5.79 -8.33 4.92
CA VAL A 32 -6.71 -8.18 6.06
C VAL A 32 -8.13 -7.92 5.55
N GLY A 33 -9.05 -8.85 5.77
CA GLY A 33 -10.42 -8.83 5.27
C GLY A 33 -10.56 -9.13 3.77
N ASN A 34 -9.45 -9.44 3.07
CA ASN A 34 -9.45 -9.75 1.65
C ASN A 34 -8.36 -10.76 1.32
N VAL A 35 -8.43 -11.91 1.98
CA VAL A 35 -7.54 -13.03 1.72
C VAL A 35 -7.88 -13.63 0.35
N PRO A 36 -6.89 -13.87 -0.53
CA PRO A 36 -7.14 -14.47 -1.83
C PRO A 36 -7.80 -15.83 -1.67
N ARG A 37 -8.84 -16.12 -2.46
CA ARG A 37 -9.31 -17.49 -2.61
C ARG A 37 -8.32 -18.22 -3.51
N THR A 38 -7.81 -19.35 -3.05
CA THR A 38 -6.91 -20.18 -3.85
C THR A 38 -7.73 -21.06 -4.77
N GLU A 39 -7.36 -21.10 -6.06
CA GLU A 39 -7.80 -22.15 -6.99
C GLU A 39 -6.98 -23.45 -6.80
N TYR A 40 -5.91 -23.37 -6.01
CA TYR A 40 -5.09 -24.51 -5.63
C TYR A 40 -5.90 -25.55 -4.84
N SER A 41 -5.82 -26.80 -5.28
CA SER A 41 -6.47 -27.90 -4.58
C SER A 41 -5.79 -28.24 -3.25
N THR A 42 -4.50 -27.94 -3.09
CA THR A 42 -3.68 -28.48 -1.97
C THR A 42 -3.74 -27.67 -0.69
N PHE A 43 -3.97 -26.36 -0.75
CA PHE A 43 -4.06 -25.51 0.44
C PHE A 43 -5.10 -24.40 0.32
N TYR A 44 -5.52 -23.87 1.46
CA TYR A 44 -6.39 -22.71 1.58
C TYR A 44 -5.83 -21.73 2.61
N PHE A 45 -6.28 -20.47 2.55
CA PHE A 45 -5.88 -19.46 3.51
C PHE A 45 -6.93 -19.26 4.60
N VAL A 46 -6.47 -19.00 5.82
CA VAL A 46 -7.30 -18.67 6.98
C VAL A 46 -6.80 -17.36 7.59
N GLU A 47 -7.65 -16.33 7.60
CA GLU A 47 -7.45 -15.15 8.43
C GLU A 47 -7.94 -15.43 9.85
N VAL A 48 -7.12 -15.08 10.82
CA VAL A 48 -7.46 -15.12 12.25
C VAL A 48 -7.20 -13.76 12.88
N SER A 49 -8.00 -13.44 13.88
CA SER A 49 -8.02 -12.19 14.62
C SER A 49 -8.04 -12.47 16.12
N SER A 50 -7.17 -11.81 16.85
CA SER A 50 -7.24 -11.76 18.31
C SER A 50 -7.51 -10.33 18.72
N ASP A 51 -8.73 -10.08 19.15
CA ASP A 51 -9.11 -8.82 19.79
C ASP A 51 -8.84 -8.97 21.29
N MET A 52 -8.17 -7.99 21.92
CA MET A 52 -7.99 -7.89 23.40
C MET A 52 -6.79 -8.63 24.01
N ALA A 53 -5.72 -8.88 23.26
CA ALA A 53 -4.49 -9.36 23.89
C ALA A 53 -3.69 -8.22 24.55
N THR A 54 -3.15 -8.46 25.74
CA THR A 54 -2.24 -7.53 26.44
C THR A 54 -0.77 -7.77 26.07
N SER A 55 -0.47 -8.89 25.41
CA SER A 55 0.85 -9.26 24.91
C SER A 55 0.78 -9.93 23.53
N LEU A 56 1.86 -9.83 22.77
CA LEU A 56 1.98 -10.44 21.44
C LEU A 56 1.84 -11.98 21.50
N ASP A 57 2.43 -12.61 22.51
CA ASP A 57 2.37 -14.07 22.68
C ASP A 57 0.98 -14.56 23.08
N GLY A 58 0.27 -13.78 23.91
CA GLY A 58 -1.14 -14.03 24.19
C GLY A 58 -2.00 -13.93 22.92
N ALA A 59 -1.72 -12.93 22.09
CA ALA A 59 -2.42 -12.72 20.82
C ALA A 59 -2.18 -13.88 19.83
N ARG A 60 -0.92 -14.34 19.71
CA ARG A 60 -0.55 -15.49 18.89
C ARG A 60 -1.22 -16.78 19.37
N THR A 61 -1.26 -17.00 20.69
CA THR A 61 -1.92 -18.18 21.28
C THR A 61 -3.42 -18.17 21.00
N SER A 62 -4.07 -17.01 21.17
CA SER A 62 -5.50 -16.83 20.83
C SER A 62 -5.75 -17.06 19.35
N ALA A 63 -4.90 -16.52 18.48
CA ALA A 63 -4.98 -16.71 17.04
C ALA A 63 -4.82 -18.19 16.63
N LEU A 64 -3.95 -18.95 17.29
CA LEU A 64 -3.81 -20.39 17.06
C LEU A 64 -5.06 -21.18 17.46
N LYS A 65 -5.73 -20.81 18.55
CA LYS A 65 -7.02 -21.42 18.95
C LYS A 65 -8.13 -21.14 17.93
N GLN A 66 -8.17 -19.92 17.41
CA GLN A 66 -9.13 -19.57 16.36
C GLN A 66 -8.81 -20.30 15.05
N LEU A 67 -7.52 -20.47 14.74
CA LEU A 67 -7.06 -21.23 13.58
C LEU A 67 -7.52 -22.68 13.68
N SER A 68 -7.27 -23.36 14.81
CA SER A 68 -7.71 -24.75 15.00
C SER A 68 -9.22 -24.90 14.84
N ALA A 69 -10.02 -24.03 15.49
CA ALA A 69 -11.47 -24.05 15.35
C ALA A 69 -11.95 -23.80 13.91
N ASN A 70 -11.20 -23.02 13.12
CA ASN A 70 -11.49 -22.80 11.71
C ASN A 70 -11.15 -24.01 10.84
N VAL A 71 -10.04 -24.69 11.12
CA VAL A 71 -9.65 -25.93 10.44
C VAL A 71 -10.66 -27.03 10.72
N GLU A 72 -11.04 -27.23 11.99
CA GLU A 72 -12.05 -28.21 12.40
C GLU A 72 -13.37 -28.06 11.64
N ARG A 73 -13.83 -26.81 11.49
CA ARG A 73 -15.07 -26.49 10.76
C ARG A 73 -14.95 -26.66 9.25
N THR A 74 -13.79 -26.32 8.69
CA THR A 74 -13.59 -26.32 7.23
C THR A 74 -13.43 -27.74 6.69
N ASP A 75 -12.64 -28.55 7.40
CA ASP A 75 -12.32 -29.91 6.96
C ASP A 75 -13.14 -30.99 7.70
N ASN A 76 -14.06 -30.57 8.59
CA ASN A 76 -14.94 -31.43 9.38
C ASN A 76 -14.17 -32.49 10.18
N ILE A 77 -13.19 -32.04 10.96
CA ILE A 77 -12.23 -32.84 11.72
C ILE A 77 -12.09 -32.31 13.15
N SER A 78 -11.50 -33.09 14.06
CA SER A 78 -11.15 -32.65 15.41
C SER A 78 -9.63 -32.54 15.57
N VAL A 79 -9.15 -31.39 16.05
CA VAL A 79 -7.73 -31.12 16.30
C VAL A 79 -7.42 -31.50 17.76
N LYS A 80 -6.45 -32.40 17.97
CA LYS A 80 -6.07 -32.86 19.31
C LYS A 80 -4.88 -32.08 19.88
N GLU A 81 -3.91 -31.77 19.02
CA GLU A 81 -2.65 -31.16 19.43
C GLU A 81 -2.08 -30.24 18.34
N ILE A 82 -1.49 -29.13 18.77
CA ILE A 82 -0.85 -28.14 17.90
C ILE A 82 0.64 -28.17 18.20
N TYR A 83 1.43 -28.66 17.24
CA TYR A 83 2.89 -28.64 17.32
C TYR A 83 3.41 -27.38 16.63
N VAL A 84 4.24 -26.62 17.34
CA VAL A 84 4.97 -25.48 16.76
C VAL A 84 6.35 -25.98 16.39
N ASP A 85 6.61 -26.17 15.10
CA ASP A 85 7.97 -26.46 14.64
C ASP A 85 8.71 -25.13 14.45
N LYS A 86 9.81 -24.94 15.18
CA LYS A 86 10.41 -23.62 15.40
C LYS A 86 10.96 -23.01 14.11
N SER A 87 10.75 -21.70 13.98
CA SER A 87 11.27 -20.86 12.90
C SER A 87 12.77 -20.60 12.99
N GLN A 88 13.44 -20.61 11.83
CA GLN A 88 14.75 -19.97 11.71
C GLN A 88 14.57 -18.46 11.80
N GLN A 89 15.02 -17.87 12.90
CA GLN A 89 15.13 -16.41 13.05
C GLN A 89 16.57 -16.00 12.75
N ILE A 90 16.83 -15.51 11.54
CA ILE A 90 18.15 -14.94 11.20
C ILE A 90 18.18 -13.49 11.67
N TYR A 91 18.96 -13.22 12.72
CA TYR A 91 19.26 -11.88 13.18
C TYR A 91 20.50 -11.36 12.44
N SER A 92 20.33 -10.49 11.43
CA SER A 92 21.45 -9.76 10.84
C SER A 92 21.67 -8.42 11.55
N SER A 93 22.81 -8.30 12.23
CA SER A 93 23.25 -7.15 13.04
C SER A 93 23.90 -6.04 12.20
N SER A 94 23.26 -5.57 11.13
CA SER A 94 23.60 -4.27 10.52
C SER A 94 22.48 -3.83 9.59
N ALA A 95 21.98 -2.60 9.81
CA ALA A 95 20.94 -1.94 9.03
C ALA A 95 19.53 -2.57 9.06
N GLY A 96 18.81 -2.36 10.17
CA GLY A 96 17.35 -2.41 10.20
C GLY A 96 16.75 -3.82 10.10
N VAL A 97 16.23 -4.30 11.22
CA VAL A 97 15.56 -5.60 11.42
C VAL A 97 14.81 -6.09 10.15
N ARG A 98 15.38 -7.14 9.54
CA ARG A 98 14.71 -8.13 8.67
C ARG A 98 14.59 -9.41 9.49
N GLY A 99 13.46 -9.58 10.16
CA GLY A 99 13.06 -10.89 10.69
C GLY A 99 12.15 -11.53 9.65
N GLU A 100 12.67 -12.47 8.87
CA GLU A 100 11.86 -13.41 8.07
C GLU A 100 11.67 -14.66 8.94
N GLY A 101 10.80 -14.56 9.95
CA GLY A 101 10.42 -15.72 10.77
C GLY A 101 9.36 -16.53 10.03
N THR A 102 9.72 -17.70 9.53
CA THR A 102 8.74 -18.67 9.02
C THR A 102 8.30 -19.57 10.18
N ASP A 103 7.19 -19.23 10.83
CA ASP A 103 6.59 -20.13 11.83
C ASP A 103 5.72 -21.15 11.08
N SER A 104 6.15 -22.42 11.09
CA SER A 104 5.39 -23.58 10.61
C SER A 104 4.70 -24.28 11.78
N TYR A 105 3.43 -24.62 11.61
CA TYR A 105 2.61 -25.28 12.61
C TYR A 105 2.05 -26.57 12.04
N THR A 106 2.20 -27.68 12.76
CA THR A 106 1.61 -28.97 12.39
C THR A 106 0.48 -29.29 13.34
N PHE A 107 -0.71 -29.54 12.79
CA PHE A 107 -1.87 -29.99 13.53
C PHE A 107 -1.93 -31.51 13.50
N GLU A 108 -2.03 -32.17 14.65
CA GLU A 108 -2.40 -33.59 14.69
C GLU A 108 -3.92 -33.73 14.83
N LEU A 109 -4.52 -34.45 13.87
CA LEU A 109 -5.95 -34.68 13.82
C LEU A 109 -6.35 -36.01 14.46
N ARG A 110 -7.61 -36.11 14.88
CA ARG A 110 -8.27 -37.41 15.09
C ARG A 110 -9.55 -37.45 14.26
N SER A 111 -9.54 -38.23 13.19
CA SER A 111 -10.73 -38.53 12.38
C SER A 111 -10.88 -40.05 12.36
N ASP A 112 -11.96 -40.58 12.92
CA ASP A 112 -12.29 -42.03 12.91
C ASP A 112 -11.13 -42.98 13.28
N GLY A 113 -10.33 -42.61 14.28
CA GLY A 113 -9.25 -43.45 14.80
C GLY A 113 -7.93 -43.39 14.01
N ILE A 114 -7.88 -42.65 12.89
CA ILE A 114 -6.65 -42.40 12.14
C ILE A 114 -6.15 -40.99 12.47
N SER A 115 -4.88 -40.90 12.87
CA SER A 115 -4.18 -39.64 13.13
C SER A 115 -3.40 -39.26 11.87
N GLU A 116 -3.85 -38.23 11.15
CA GLU A 116 -3.11 -37.65 10.04
C GLU A 116 -2.67 -36.23 10.41
N PRO A 117 -1.40 -35.86 10.21
CA PRO A 117 -0.95 -34.49 10.41
C PRO A 117 -1.45 -33.60 9.27
N ILE A 118 -2.00 -32.43 9.60
CA ILE A 118 -2.21 -31.32 8.66
C ILE A 118 -1.16 -30.27 8.93
N HIS A 119 -0.39 -29.89 7.91
CA HIS A 119 0.57 -28.82 8.04
C HIS A 119 -0.07 -27.46 7.77
N SER A 120 0.46 -26.44 8.43
CA SER A 120 0.12 -25.05 8.17
C SER A 120 1.33 -24.15 8.37
N ARG A 121 1.30 -22.98 7.72
CA ARG A 121 2.38 -21.99 7.79
C ARG A 121 1.78 -20.62 8.02
N ARG A 122 2.33 -19.86 8.99
CA ARG A 122 2.01 -18.44 9.10
C ARG A 122 2.71 -17.68 7.99
N ILE A 123 1.94 -16.97 7.18
CA ILE A 123 2.44 -16.28 5.99
C ILE A 123 2.77 -14.82 6.31
N ASP A 124 1.90 -14.13 7.04
CA ASP A 124 2.13 -12.76 7.50
C ASP A 124 1.41 -12.51 8.83
N GLU A 125 1.89 -11.54 9.59
CA GLU A 125 1.24 -11.03 10.80
C GLU A 125 1.18 -9.49 10.79
N TYR A 126 0.10 -8.97 11.37
CA TYR A 126 -0.15 -7.55 11.53
C TYR A 126 -0.75 -7.29 12.88
N TRP A 127 -0.23 -6.29 13.60
CA TRP A 127 -0.79 -5.88 14.87
C TRP A 127 -0.73 -4.36 15.03
N VAL A 128 -1.68 -3.83 15.78
CA VAL A 128 -1.72 -2.42 16.19
C VAL A 128 -1.99 -2.36 17.68
N SER A 129 -1.16 -1.60 18.38
CA SER A 129 -1.37 -1.23 19.77
C SER A 129 -2.34 -0.05 19.81
N SER A 130 -3.48 -0.21 20.48
CA SER A 130 -4.50 0.82 20.64
C SER A 130 -4.82 0.98 22.11
N GLN A 131 -5.01 2.21 22.57
CA GLN A 131 -5.44 2.44 23.94
C GLN A 131 -6.97 2.45 23.97
N ARG A 132 -7.59 1.52 24.70
CA ARG A 132 -9.03 1.48 24.94
C ARG A 132 -9.26 1.56 26.44
N GLU A 133 -10.03 2.54 26.90
CA GLU A 133 -10.39 2.71 28.31
C GLU A 133 -9.17 2.73 29.27
N GLY A 134 -8.07 3.34 28.83
CA GLY A 134 -6.82 3.41 29.62
C GLY A 134 -5.95 2.16 29.56
N VAL A 135 -6.44 1.05 29.01
CA VAL A 135 -5.72 -0.22 28.85
C VAL A 135 -5.12 -0.31 27.44
N ASN A 136 -3.89 -0.81 27.34
CA ASN A 136 -3.28 -1.10 26.05
C ASN A 136 -3.84 -2.41 25.50
N VAL A 137 -4.51 -2.32 24.36
CA VAL A 137 -5.12 -3.45 23.65
C VAL A 137 -4.40 -3.64 22.32
N LEU A 138 -3.91 -4.86 22.09
CA LEU A 138 -3.37 -5.27 20.80
C LEU A 138 -4.51 -5.84 19.93
N ASP A 139 -4.78 -5.19 18.81
CA ASP A 139 -5.53 -5.77 17.69
C ASP A 139 -4.52 -6.54 16.86
N TYR A 140 -4.60 -7.88 16.91
CA TYR A 140 -3.69 -8.78 16.22
C TYR A 140 -4.42 -9.54 15.13
N ARG A 141 -3.82 -9.62 13.96
CA ARG A 141 -4.30 -10.40 12.82
C ARG A 141 -3.17 -11.17 12.19
N ALA A 142 -3.46 -12.39 11.77
CA ALA A 142 -2.52 -13.20 11.03
C ALA A 142 -3.23 -13.98 9.94
N VAL A 143 -2.48 -14.31 8.89
CA VAL A 143 -2.95 -15.18 7.82
C VAL A 143 -2.08 -16.42 7.74
N TYR A 144 -2.76 -17.56 7.75
CA TYR A 144 -2.16 -18.87 7.69
C TYR A 144 -2.53 -19.54 6.37
N ALA A 145 -1.58 -20.26 5.79
CA ALA A 145 -1.87 -21.25 4.76
C ALA A 145 -2.02 -22.60 5.45
N VAL A 146 -3.12 -23.31 5.17
CA VAL A 146 -3.43 -24.62 5.75
C VAL A 146 -3.58 -25.63 4.63
N GLU A 147 -2.94 -26.78 4.80
CA GLU A 147 -3.04 -27.94 3.92
C GLU A 147 -4.46 -28.51 3.93
N ARG A 148 -4.96 -28.97 2.78
CA ARG A 148 -6.22 -29.70 2.73
C ARG A 148 -6.02 -31.16 3.14
N LYS A 149 -7.01 -31.72 3.83
CA LYS A 149 -7.03 -33.14 4.20
C LYS A 149 -6.62 -34.05 3.04
N GLY A 150 -5.57 -34.86 3.25
CA GLY A 150 -5.08 -35.84 2.30
C GLY A 150 -4.25 -35.28 1.13
N GLN A 151 -3.83 -34.02 1.15
CA GLN A 151 -3.03 -33.41 0.06
C GLN A 151 -1.78 -32.69 0.57
N GLN A 152 -0.60 -33.18 0.22
CA GLN A 152 0.65 -32.48 0.56
C GLN A 152 0.78 -31.12 -0.14
N ALA A 153 0.75 -30.04 0.65
CA ALA A 153 0.90 -28.68 0.15
C ALA A 153 2.34 -28.16 0.27
N ASP A 154 2.88 -27.62 -0.82
CA ASP A 154 4.11 -26.84 -0.77
C ASP A 154 3.80 -25.35 -0.49
N PHE A 155 4.11 -24.91 0.72
CA PHE A 155 3.96 -23.51 1.12
C PHE A 155 5.08 -22.58 0.62
N SER A 156 6.11 -23.10 -0.07
CA SER A 156 7.25 -22.31 -0.57
C SER A 156 6.86 -21.32 -1.66
N ALA A 157 5.78 -21.61 -2.41
CA ALA A 157 5.24 -20.75 -3.45
C ALA A 157 4.56 -19.49 -2.91
N ILE A 158 4.28 -19.43 -1.60
CA ILE A 158 3.57 -18.31 -0.97
C ILE A 158 4.59 -17.31 -0.43
N GLY A 159 4.51 -16.08 -0.93
CA GLY A 159 5.36 -14.97 -0.48
C GLY A 159 4.54 -13.74 -0.06
N VAL A 160 5.17 -12.86 0.72
CA VAL A 160 4.63 -11.55 1.05
C VAL A 160 5.42 -10.49 0.29
N THR A 161 4.73 -9.61 -0.42
CA THR A 161 5.37 -8.50 -1.10
C THR A 161 4.73 -7.16 -0.76
N ASN A 162 5.56 -6.14 -0.65
CA ASN A 162 5.17 -4.73 -0.55
C ASN A 162 5.44 -3.97 -1.86
N ARG A 163 5.90 -4.67 -2.91
CA ARG A 163 6.22 -4.09 -4.22
C ARG A 163 5.05 -4.28 -5.18
N TYR A 164 4.55 -3.15 -5.70
CA TYR A 164 3.41 -3.12 -6.64
C TYR A 164 3.85 -3.03 -8.11
N GLY A 165 5.15 -2.82 -8.36
CA GLY A 165 5.73 -2.70 -9.71
C GLY A 165 5.17 -1.52 -10.51
N VAL A 166 5.55 -1.45 -11.78
CA VAL A 166 5.14 -0.38 -12.71
C VAL A 166 3.64 -0.41 -13.05
N SER A 167 2.91 -1.49 -12.75
CA SER A 167 1.46 -1.58 -12.98
C SER A 167 0.63 -0.57 -12.15
N GLY A 168 1.20 -0.01 -11.08
CA GLY A 168 0.59 1.09 -10.31
C GLY A 168 0.75 2.46 -10.96
N LEU A 169 1.69 2.62 -11.90
CA LEU A 169 2.04 3.92 -12.51
C LEU A 169 0.94 4.46 -13.41
N TRP A 170 0.30 3.61 -14.23
CA TRP A 170 -0.74 4.09 -15.14
C TRP A 170 -1.94 4.69 -14.39
N ARG A 171 -2.22 4.20 -13.17
CA ARG A 171 -3.30 4.74 -12.32
C ARG A 171 -2.95 6.14 -11.80
N SER A 172 -1.72 6.34 -11.32
CA SER A 172 -1.23 7.67 -10.92
C SER A 172 -1.01 8.63 -12.10
N ALA A 173 -0.86 8.12 -13.32
CA ALA A 173 -0.72 8.92 -14.54
C ALA A 173 -2.06 9.48 -15.06
N ILE A 174 -3.19 8.82 -14.74
CA ILE A 174 -4.52 9.33 -15.13
C ILE A 174 -5.08 10.27 -14.07
N VAL A 175 -4.98 9.88 -12.79
CA VAL A 175 -5.49 10.70 -11.68
C VAL A 175 -4.39 10.85 -10.62
N PRO A 176 -3.95 12.09 -10.32
CA PRO A 176 -2.97 12.33 -9.26
C PRO A 176 -3.47 11.76 -7.93
N GLY A 177 -2.63 10.99 -7.25
CA GLY A 177 -2.96 10.33 -5.98
C GLY A 177 -3.67 8.98 -6.10
N TRP A 178 -4.18 8.56 -7.27
CA TRP A 178 -4.93 7.30 -7.41
C TRP A 178 -4.08 6.04 -7.16
N GLY A 179 -2.83 6.02 -7.61
CA GLY A 179 -1.92 4.91 -7.33
C GLY A 179 -1.58 4.76 -5.84
N GLN A 180 -1.65 5.85 -5.06
CA GLN A 180 -1.41 5.81 -3.62
C GLN A 180 -2.55 5.11 -2.88
N PHE A 181 -3.81 5.35 -3.26
CA PHE A 181 -4.96 4.58 -2.76
C PHE A 181 -4.84 3.10 -3.10
N HIS A 182 -4.35 2.77 -4.30
CA HIS A 182 -4.12 1.37 -4.69
C HIS A 182 -3.05 0.68 -3.82
N LYS A 183 -2.01 1.42 -3.43
CA LYS A 183 -0.96 0.99 -2.50
C LYS A 183 -1.40 1.00 -1.03
N GLY A 184 -2.60 1.47 -0.70
CA GLY A 184 -3.09 1.58 0.68
C GLY A 184 -2.60 2.83 1.44
N ALA A 185 -1.89 3.75 0.78
CA ALA A 185 -1.45 5.03 1.33
C ALA A 185 -2.53 6.11 1.16
N ASN A 186 -3.71 5.89 1.77
CA ASN A 186 -4.91 6.70 1.54
C ASN A 186 -4.75 8.17 1.95
N LEU A 187 -4.02 8.44 3.05
CA LEU A 187 -3.76 9.82 3.49
C LEU A 187 -2.90 10.57 2.47
N LYS A 188 -1.83 9.93 1.98
CA LYS A 188 -0.96 10.48 0.94
C LYS A 188 -1.72 10.71 -0.36
N GLY A 189 -2.52 9.72 -0.79
CA GLY A 189 -3.38 9.84 -1.97
C GLY A 189 -4.37 11.00 -1.86
N GLY A 190 -5.02 11.16 -0.70
CA GLY A 190 -5.94 12.26 -0.41
C GLY A 190 -5.28 13.63 -0.43
N LEU A 191 -4.08 13.77 0.14
CA LEU A 191 -3.33 15.03 0.11
C LEU A 191 -2.86 15.41 -1.29
N ILE A 192 -2.39 14.46 -2.09
CA ILE A 192 -2.00 14.72 -3.48
C ILE A 192 -3.22 15.13 -4.30
N LEU A 193 -4.33 14.40 -4.19
CA LEU A 193 -5.56 14.70 -4.93
C LEU A 193 -6.16 16.04 -4.51
N GLY A 194 -6.26 16.30 -3.20
CA GLY A 194 -6.74 17.56 -2.65
C GLY A 194 -5.83 18.74 -3.01
N GLY A 195 -4.51 18.56 -2.97
CA GLY A 195 -3.53 19.55 -3.40
C GLY A 195 -3.66 19.89 -4.89
N CYS A 196 -3.78 18.88 -5.76
CA CYS A 196 -4.04 19.08 -7.18
C CYS A 196 -5.36 19.83 -7.43
N ALA A 197 -6.44 19.44 -6.75
CA ALA A 197 -7.74 20.11 -6.88
C ALA A 197 -7.70 21.58 -6.43
N ALA A 198 -7.04 21.86 -5.29
CA ALA A 198 -6.87 23.22 -4.77
C ALA A 198 -6.06 24.10 -5.74
N LEU A 199 -4.97 23.56 -6.30
CA LEU A 199 -4.14 24.29 -7.25
C LEU A 199 -4.87 24.51 -8.59
N ALA A 200 -5.63 23.53 -9.08
CA ALA A 200 -6.47 23.69 -10.28
C ALA A 200 -7.55 24.77 -10.08
N GLY A 201 -8.22 24.77 -8.93
CA GLY A 201 -9.15 25.84 -8.55
C GLY A 201 -8.47 27.21 -8.47
N GLY A 202 -7.24 27.26 -7.93
CA GLY A 202 -6.41 28.46 -7.92
C GLY A 202 -6.08 28.99 -9.32
N ILE A 203 -5.74 28.11 -10.27
CA ILE A 203 -5.49 28.48 -11.67
C ILE A 203 -6.72 29.16 -12.27
N ILE A 204 -7.90 28.55 -12.11
CA ILE A 204 -9.17 29.09 -12.64
C ILE A 204 -9.49 30.44 -12.00
N PHE A 205 -9.39 30.55 -10.67
CA PHE A 205 -9.68 31.79 -9.95
C PHE A 205 -8.74 32.93 -10.37
N PHE A 206 -7.44 32.69 -10.44
CA PHE A 206 -6.47 33.70 -10.83
C PHE A 206 -6.57 34.08 -12.31
N ASP A 207 -6.94 33.15 -13.19
CA ASP A 207 -7.17 33.47 -14.61
C ASP A 207 -8.45 34.29 -14.80
N ASN A 208 -9.53 33.98 -14.06
CA ASN A 208 -10.75 34.77 -14.06
C ASN A 208 -10.50 36.20 -13.58
N GLN A 209 -9.77 36.38 -12.47
CA GLN A 209 -9.39 37.72 -11.99
C GLN A 209 -8.51 38.46 -12.99
N ARG A 210 -7.52 37.78 -13.58
CA ARG A 210 -6.69 38.35 -14.65
C ARG A 210 -7.56 38.85 -15.82
N SER A 211 -8.52 38.05 -16.27
CA SER A 211 -9.45 38.39 -17.36
C SER A 211 -10.33 39.60 -17.02
N ASP A 212 -10.84 39.68 -15.79
CA ASP A 212 -11.61 40.83 -15.30
C ASP A 212 -10.78 42.14 -15.37
N TYR A 213 -9.52 42.12 -14.93
CA TYR A 213 -8.65 43.28 -15.04
C TYR A 213 -8.29 43.63 -16.49
N VAL A 214 -8.20 42.66 -17.40
CA VAL A 214 -8.05 42.95 -18.85
C VAL A 214 -9.25 43.72 -19.39
N LYS A 215 -10.47 43.33 -19.00
CA LYS A 215 -11.70 44.04 -19.37
C LYS A 215 -11.71 45.47 -18.80
N LYS A 216 -11.32 45.65 -17.54
CA LYS A 216 -11.23 46.96 -16.88
C LYS A 216 -10.21 47.89 -17.55
N ILE A 217 -9.06 47.38 -17.98
CA ILE A 217 -8.07 48.16 -18.74
C ILE A 217 -8.66 48.60 -20.08
N SER A 218 -9.39 47.72 -20.77
CA SER A 218 -9.97 48.01 -22.09
C SER A 218 -11.14 49.00 -22.03
N GLY A 219 -11.87 49.06 -20.90
CA GLY A 219 -13.01 49.96 -20.70
C GLY A 219 -12.68 51.30 -20.03
N THR A 220 -11.43 51.54 -19.64
CA THR A 220 -11.02 52.76 -18.91
C THR A 220 -10.14 53.64 -19.78
N HIS A 221 -10.45 54.93 -19.89
CA HIS A 221 -9.67 55.92 -20.66
C HIS A 221 -8.70 56.74 -19.80
N ASP A 222 -8.65 56.48 -18.49
CA ASP A 222 -7.72 57.10 -17.55
C ASP A 222 -6.41 56.29 -17.45
N VAL A 223 -5.31 56.91 -17.88
CA VAL A 223 -3.96 56.34 -17.92
C VAL A 223 -3.48 55.89 -16.54
N SER A 224 -3.86 56.60 -15.46
CA SER A 224 -3.44 56.28 -14.10
C SER A 224 -4.12 54.98 -13.59
N LEU A 225 -5.41 54.83 -13.88
CA LEU A 225 -6.19 53.63 -13.57
C LEU A 225 -5.76 52.44 -14.43
N MET A 226 -5.48 52.66 -15.72
CA MET A 226 -4.94 51.62 -16.61
C MET A 226 -3.63 51.03 -16.08
N LYS A 227 -2.70 51.88 -15.60
CA LYS A 227 -1.43 51.43 -15.02
C LYS A 227 -1.64 50.60 -13.74
N SER A 228 -2.55 51.04 -12.87
CA SER A 228 -2.93 50.33 -11.65
C SER A 228 -3.56 48.96 -11.95
N TYR A 229 -4.50 48.89 -12.89
CA TYR A 229 -5.12 47.63 -13.32
C TYR A 229 -4.16 46.70 -14.04
N SER A 230 -3.23 47.22 -14.86
CA SER A 230 -2.18 46.41 -15.48
C SER A 230 -1.30 45.74 -14.42
N THR A 231 -0.92 46.48 -13.37
CA THR A 231 -0.11 45.94 -12.28
C THR A 231 -0.84 44.81 -11.56
N LYS A 232 -2.14 44.98 -11.26
CA LYS A 232 -2.97 43.95 -10.64
C LYS A 232 -3.14 42.72 -11.54
N ARG A 233 -3.39 42.91 -12.84
CA ARG A 233 -3.44 41.84 -13.84
C ARG A 233 -2.16 41.00 -13.83
N ASP A 234 -1.00 41.65 -13.83
CA ASP A 234 0.30 40.96 -13.88
C ASP A 234 0.57 40.17 -12.58
N HIS A 235 0.10 40.67 -11.44
CA HIS A 235 0.13 39.93 -10.17
C HIS A 235 -0.72 38.66 -10.23
N PHE A 236 -1.92 38.71 -10.79
CA PHE A 236 -2.78 37.53 -10.97
C PHE A 236 -2.22 36.55 -12.00
N ALA A 237 -1.64 37.04 -13.10
CA ALA A 237 -0.93 36.21 -14.07
C ALA A 237 0.25 35.46 -13.43
N THR A 238 1.02 36.16 -12.58
CA THR A 238 2.12 35.55 -11.83
C THR A 238 1.61 34.48 -10.86
N ALA A 239 0.53 34.74 -10.13
CA ALA A 239 -0.07 33.78 -9.22
C ALA A 239 -0.57 32.51 -9.95
N ARG A 240 -1.26 32.69 -11.09
CA ARG A 240 -1.67 31.59 -11.97
C ARG A 240 -0.47 30.74 -12.41
N ASN A 241 0.61 31.36 -12.87
CA ASN A 241 1.81 30.65 -13.32
C ASN A 241 2.49 29.87 -12.19
N VAL A 242 2.50 30.41 -10.96
CA VAL A 242 2.98 29.69 -9.77
C VAL A 242 2.12 28.46 -9.50
N CYS A 243 0.79 28.56 -9.58
CA CYS A 243 -0.09 27.41 -9.40
C CYS A 243 0.13 26.34 -10.49
N ILE A 244 0.29 26.74 -11.76
CA ILE A 244 0.61 25.81 -12.86
C ILE A 244 1.93 25.07 -12.58
N GLY A 245 2.98 25.80 -12.19
CA GLY A 245 4.27 25.21 -11.84
C GLY A 245 4.17 24.25 -10.65
N ALA A 246 3.40 24.61 -9.62
CA ALA A 246 3.19 23.77 -8.46
C ALA A 246 2.41 22.47 -8.81
N VAL A 247 1.41 22.53 -9.68
CA VAL A 247 0.69 21.34 -10.16
C VAL A 247 1.64 20.42 -10.92
N ALA A 248 2.45 20.96 -11.82
CA ALA A 248 3.41 20.18 -12.60
C ALA A 248 4.44 19.49 -11.69
N ALA A 249 4.97 20.20 -10.70
CA ALA A 249 5.92 19.65 -9.73
C ALA A 249 5.28 18.54 -8.87
N LEU A 250 4.06 18.77 -8.37
CA LEU A 250 3.32 17.79 -7.57
C LEU A 250 2.98 16.53 -8.38
N TYR A 251 2.65 16.70 -9.66
CA TYR A 251 2.38 15.60 -10.58
C TYR A 251 3.64 14.75 -10.84
N ALA A 252 4.77 15.39 -11.14
CA ALA A 252 6.04 14.71 -11.35
C ALA A 252 6.48 13.94 -10.09
N TYR A 253 6.36 14.56 -8.91
CA TYR A 253 6.63 13.91 -7.63
C TYR A 253 5.74 12.67 -7.43
N ASN A 254 4.42 12.79 -7.66
CA ASN A 254 3.50 11.67 -7.55
C ASN A 254 3.86 10.49 -8.48
N LEU A 255 4.39 10.75 -9.68
CA LEU A 255 4.80 9.71 -10.62
C LEU A 255 6.05 8.97 -10.13
N ILE A 256 7.07 9.71 -9.68
CA ILE A 256 8.32 9.16 -9.13
C ILE A 256 8.03 8.33 -7.88
N ASP A 257 7.22 8.87 -6.99
CA ASP A 257 6.84 8.20 -5.76
C ASP A 257 5.95 6.96 -6.00
N ALA A 258 5.05 7.03 -6.99
CA ALA A 258 4.28 5.87 -7.43
C ALA A 258 5.18 4.76 -8.02
N ALA A 259 6.33 5.09 -8.60
CA ALA A 259 7.29 4.08 -9.09
C ALA A 259 8.09 3.46 -7.93
N ALA A 260 8.61 4.30 -7.03
CA ALA A 260 9.64 3.92 -6.08
C ALA A 260 9.08 3.46 -4.71
N ALA A 261 7.93 3.98 -4.27
CA ALA A 261 7.47 3.77 -2.91
C ALA A 261 6.86 2.36 -2.70
N PRO A 262 7.28 1.62 -1.65
CA PRO A 262 6.62 0.39 -1.23
C PRO A 262 5.19 0.70 -0.72
N GLY A 263 4.25 -0.21 -0.98
CA GLY A 263 2.86 -0.11 -0.52
C GLY A 263 2.54 -1.09 0.61
N ALA A 264 1.26 -1.17 0.99
CA ALA A 264 0.76 -2.13 1.95
C ALA A 264 1.10 -3.57 1.54
N ARG A 265 1.51 -4.40 2.51
CA ARG A 265 1.83 -5.81 2.26
C ARG A 265 0.65 -6.56 1.65
N ARG A 266 0.92 -7.44 0.69
CA ARG A 266 -0.06 -8.35 0.07
C ARG A 266 0.53 -9.73 -0.08
N LEU A 267 -0.36 -10.74 -0.12
CA LEU A 267 0.01 -12.10 -0.45
C LEU A 267 0.28 -12.20 -1.96
N LEU A 268 1.37 -12.86 -2.30
CA LEU A 268 1.73 -13.23 -3.66
C LEU A 268 1.84 -14.76 -3.69
N ILE A 269 1.08 -15.38 -4.57
CA ILE A 269 1.24 -16.79 -4.88
C ILE A 269 2.06 -16.84 -6.16
N ASN A 270 3.24 -17.44 -6.09
CA ASN A 270 4.17 -17.48 -7.20
C ASN A 270 3.79 -18.63 -8.14
N ASN A 271 2.87 -18.37 -9.07
CA ASN A 271 2.40 -19.34 -10.06
C ASN A 271 3.39 -19.41 -11.24
N GLY A 272 4.61 -19.85 -10.98
CA GLY A 272 5.69 -19.94 -11.96
C GLY A 272 6.63 -18.72 -11.95
N LYS A 273 7.93 -18.98 -12.06
CA LYS A 273 8.96 -17.93 -12.11
C LYS A 273 8.92 -17.29 -13.50
N TYR A 274 8.30 -16.12 -13.62
CA TYR A 274 8.42 -15.28 -14.81
C TYR A 274 9.78 -14.58 -14.76
N SER A 275 10.69 -14.95 -15.66
CA SER A 275 11.91 -14.16 -15.89
C SER A 275 11.72 -13.36 -17.15
N VAL A 276 11.96 -12.06 -17.08
CA VAL A 276 11.95 -11.19 -18.25
C VAL A 276 13.36 -10.69 -18.44
N MET A 277 13.99 -11.04 -19.57
CA MET A 277 15.30 -10.49 -19.93
C MET A 277 15.18 -9.56 -21.13
N PRO A 278 15.85 -8.40 -21.10
CA PRO A 278 16.06 -7.61 -22.30
C PRO A 278 17.00 -8.39 -23.23
N GLY A 279 16.66 -8.42 -24.52
CA GLY A 279 17.47 -9.02 -25.56
C GLY A 279 17.47 -8.16 -26.81
N VAL A 280 18.31 -8.52 -27.76
CA VAL A 280 18.31 -7.94 -29.11
C VAL A 280 17.99 -9.07 -30.07
N SER A 281 17.00 -8.86 -30.94
CA SER A 281 16.65 -9.84 -31.95
C SER A 281 17.79 -9.98 -32.98
N PRO A 282 17.83 -11.07 -33.77
CA PRO A 282 18.79 -11.22 -34.86
C PRO A 282 18.79 -10.06 -35.88
N TYR A 283 17.74 -9.22 -35.87
CA TYR A 283 17.57 -8.06 -36.74
C TYR A 283 17.89 -6.72 -36.05
N GLY A 284 18.51 -6.75 -34.86
CA GLY A 284 18.94 -5.54 -34.14
C GLY A 284 17.81 -4.81 -33.39
N THR A 285 16.61 -5.38 -33.32
CA THR A 285 15.49 -4.77 -32.58
C THR A 285 15.54 -5.13 -31.09
N PRO A 286 15.29 -4.17 -30.18
CA PRO A 286 15.17 -4.47 -28.76
C PRO A 286 13.94 -5.34 -28.54
N VAL A 287 14.12 -6.46 -27.85
CA VAL A 287 13.07 -7.42 -27.52
C VAL A 287 13.06 -7.71 -26.03
N VAL A 288 11.89 -8.10 -25.52
CA VAL A 288 11.70 -8.56 -24.15
C VAL A 288 11.35 -10.03 -24.23
N ALA A 289 12.27 -10.90 -23.79
CA ALA A 289 12.04 -12.34 -23.73
C ALA A 289 11.47 -12.69 -22.35
N ALA A 290 10.32 -13.37 -22.32
CA ALA A 290 9.71 -13.86 -21.10
C ALA A 290 9.84 -15.40 -21.06
N SER A 291 10.45 -15.94 -20.01
CA SER A 291 10.44 -17.38 -19.75
C SER A 291 9.38 -17.70 -18.69
N ILE A 292 8.58 -18.71 -18.96
CA ILE A 292 7.63 -19.28 -17.99
C ILE A 292 8.18 -20.65 -17.62
N ASN A 293 8.64 -20.80 -16.37
CA ASN A 293 8.98 -22.11 -15.82
C ASN A 293 7.75 -22.66 -15.11
N PHE A 294 7.21 -23.77 -15.63
CA PHE A 294 6.15 -24.58 -15.03
C PHE A 294 6.75 -25.54 -14.00
#